data_AF-A0A2E1VI96-F1
#
_entry.id   AF-A0A2E1VI96-F1
#
_cell.length_a   1.000
_cell.length_b   1.000
_cell.length_c   1.000
_cell.angle_alpha   90.00
_cell.angle_beta   90.00
_cell.angle_gamma   90.00
#
_symmetry.space_group_name_H-M   'P 1'
#
loop_
_entity.id
_entity.type
_entity.pdbx_description
1 polymer ?
#
loop_
_entity_poly.entity_id
_entity_poly.type
_entity_poly.pdbx_seq_one_letter_code
_entity_poly.pdbx_strand_id
1 'polypeptide(L)'
;MNFKRLTAHVTAIAIGCASTAILADANYTQRAKEQAERAAAAAAIAAEQVEAARVATPEVPSQGAETNLAPADNNPKAQTSTSSRSSIPAQTAQTETLGTDAKRGGASGNGPMEDQPLVIDVSNLYDEDGLGDLTMQWQVQVASGGWQTIDGAISQSFTPRQNHVGRSLRVVIQYVDGQGTLEVIETAPTGAVQNANDLPKGLPIISGQSVEDNTIKIDVSGISDEDGVGQFTYQWERSSDAARWTPYQTNSSNPALLRLNQAEVGFAYRVIVSYVDAFGTTETLVTPATDMVQNIDDPVEGEVVIVGQSKKGQRLQVDTSNLSDDDGIANVRSTWEMSDNGRSWNSIPDVYGNSMTLAQGHVGSLIRVRAVIVDNFGSETTLFSQPTSLIQNVNSKPKGVIRILATGG
;
A
#
# COMPACT_ATOMS: atom_id res chain seq x y z
N MET A 1 54.13 27.88 -16.12
CA MET A 1 53.70 26.59 -16.71
C MET A 1 52.19 26.56 -16.73
N ASN A 2 51.60 26.44 -17.92
CA ASN A 2 50.18 26.19 -18.15
C ASN A 2 49.78 24.83 -17.56
N PHE A 3 48.59 24.73 -16.97
CA PHE A 3 47.47 23.94 -17.52
C PHE A 3 46.15 24.26 -16.80
N LYS A 4 45.12 24.54 -17.61
CA LYS A 4 43.70 24.71 -17.27
C LYS A 4 43.06 23.37 -16.89
N ARG A 5 42.03 23.39 -16.02
CA ARG A 5 40.65 22.86 -16.22
C ARG A 5 39.87 22.99 -14.89
N LEU A 6 38.81 23.80 -14.80
CA LEU A 6 37.41 23.62 -15.23
C LEU A 6 36.50 23.01 -14.14
N THR A 7 35.85 23.91 -13.39
CA THR A 7 34.44 23.98 -12.96
C THR A 7 33.69 22.74 -12.45
N ALA A 8 33.17 22.83 -11.22
CA ALA A 8 31.78 22.49 -10.90
C ALA A 8 31.27 23.44 -9.79
N HIS A 9 30.32 24.31 -10.15
CA HIS A 9 29.50 25.08 -9.22
C HIS A 9 28.45 24.16 -8.62
N VAL A 10 28.39 24.06 -7.29
CA VAL A 10 27.20 23.57 -6.57
C VAL A 10 26.55 24.80 -5.95
N THR A 11 25.50 25.27 -6.60
CA THR A 11 24.64 26.34 -6.12
C THR A 11 23.76 25.76 -5.00
N ALA A 12 24.15 25.98 -3.75
CA ALA A 12 23.28 25.74 -2.60
C ALA A 12 22.22 26.84 -2.57
N ILE A 13 21.00 26.54 -3.04
CA ILE A 13 19.84 27.40 -2.85
C ILE A 13 19.39 27.20 -1.40
N ALA A 14 19.80 28.12 -0.54
CA ALA A 14 19.20 28.34 0.76
C ALA A 14 17.89 29.11 0.56
N ILE A 15 16.74 28.44 0.73
CA ILE A 15 15.47 29.11 0.96
C ILE A 15 15.23 29.06 2.47
N GLY A 16 15.53 30.19 3.11
CA GLY A 16 14.95 30.51 4.41
C GLY A 16 13.60 31.18 4.17
N CYS A 17 12.54 30.63 4.77
CA CYS A 17 11.31 31.36 5.03
C CYS A 17 10.90 31.14 6.49
N ALA A 18 11.02 32.24 7.23
CA ALA A 18 10.26 32.68 8.40
C ALA A 18 9.67 31.64 9.35
N SER A 19 10.22 31.66 10.56
CA SER A 19 9.64 31.14 11.79
C SER A 19 8.30 31.82 12.09
N THR A 20 7.20 31.08 12.02
CA THR A 20 6.04 31.27 12.91
C THR A 20 6.19 30.26 14.03
N ALA A 21 6.44 30.75 15.24
CA ALA A 21 6.52 29.94 16.43
C ALA A 21 5.13 29.42 16.78
N ILE A 22 4.76 28.27 16.20
CA ILE A 22 3.80 27.36 16.83
C ILE A 22 4.61 26.63 17.90
N LEU A 23 4.10 26.62 19.13
CA LEU A 23 4.66 25.88 20.26
C LEU A 23 4.65 24.39 19.92
N ALA A 24 5.66 23.93 19.18
CA ALA A 24 5.93 22.53 18.94
C ALA A 24 6.43 21.93 20.25
N ASP A 25 5.61 21.02 20.79
CA ASP A 25 5.92 20.15 21.92
C ASP A 25 7.36 19.62 21.79
N ALA A 26 8.16 19.74 22.84
CA ALA A 26 9.61 19.47 22.87
C ALA A 26 9.99 18.01 22.55
N ASN A 27 9.00 17.17 22.25
CA ASN A 27 9.15 15.78 21.86
C ASN A 27 8.85 15.49 20.38
N TYR A 28 8.50 16.48 19.55
CA TYR A 28 8.15 16.24 18.13
C TYR A 28 9.29 15.57 17.36
N THR A 29 10.52 16.05 17.52
CA THR A 29 11.71 15.46 16.86
C THR A 29 12.06 14.08 17.39
N GLN A 30 11.77 13.81 18.67
CA GLN A 30 12.02 12.51 19.28
C GLN A 30 10.96 11.47 18.87
N ARG A 31 9.69 11.86 18.79
CA ARG A 31 8.60 11.02 18.25
C ARG A 31 8.80 10.77 16.76
N ALA A 32 9.15 11.78 15.96
CA ALA A 32 9.45 11.62 14.54
C ALA A 32 10.65 10.68 14.30
N LYS A 33 11.67 10.75 15.16
CA LYS A 33 12.82 9.82 15.11
C LYS A 33 12.42 8.39 15.50
N GLU A 34 11.69 8.21 16.60
CA GLU A 34 11.16 6.90 17.01
C GLU A 34 10.21 6.31 15.96
N GLN A 35 9.49 7.16 15.23
CA GLN A 35 8.57 6.76 14.17
C GLN A 35 9.31 6.40 12.87
N ALA A 36 10.38 7.12 12.52
CA ALA A 36 11.29 6.72 11.44
C ALA A 36 12.00 5.39 11.75
N GLU A 37 12.41 5.17 13.01
CA GLU A 37 13.00 3.90 13.46
C GLU A 37 11.96 2.76 13.46
N ARG A 38 10.70 3.02 13.81
CA ARG A 38 9.60 2.03 13.67
C ARG A 38 9.22 1.75 12.22
N ALA A 39 9.22 2.75 11.34
CA ALA A 39 8.99 2.55 9.91
C ALA A 39 10.12 1.73 9.28
N ALA A 40 11.37 1.95 9.70
CA ALA A 40 12.50 1.11 9.33
C ALA A 40 12.37 -0.33 9.89
N ALA A 41 11.84 -0.49 11.10
CA ALA A 41 11.55 -1.81 11.67
C ALA A 41 10.39 -2.53 10.93
N ALA A 42 9.36 -1.80 10.48
CA ALA A 42 8.28 -2.34 9.66
C ALA A 42 8.78 -2.77 8.26
N ALA A 43 9.71 -2.00 7.67
CA ALA A 43 10.39 -2.39 6.45
C ALA A 43 11.26 -3.65 6.64
N ALA A 44 11.89 -3.82 7.80
CA ALA A 44 12.63 -5.04 8.13
C ALA A 44 11.71 -6.26 8.33
N ILE A 45 10.52 -6.09 8.94
CA ILE A 45 9.51 -7.15 9.06
C ILE A 45 8.95 -7.54 7.69
N ALA A 46 8.73 -6.57 6.79
CA ALA A 46 8.33 -6.84 5.42
C ALA A 46 9.41 -7.62 4.64
N ALA A 47 10.69 -7.28 4.83
CA ALA A 47 11.81 -8.03 4.25
C ALA A 47 11.95 -9.45 4.85
N GLU A 48 11.65 -9.64 6.14
CA GLU A 48 11.67 -10.95 6.81
C GLU A 48 10.51 -11.85 6.38
N GLN A 49 9.33 -11.29 6.06
CA GLN A 49 8.19 -12.03 5.50
C GLN A 49 8.48 -12.52 4.06
N VAL A 50 9.22 -11.74 3.27
CA VAL A 50 9.71 -12.13 1.94
C VAL A 50 10.75 -13.27 2.03
N GLU A 51 11.64 -13.23 3.03
CA GLU A 51 12.61 -14.31 3.27
C GLU A 51 11.95 -15.57 3.89
N ALA A 52 10.91 -15.43 4.71
CA ALA A 52 10.16 -16.56 5.26
C ALA A 52 9.36 -17.34 4.20
N ALA A 53 8.92 -16.67 3.12
CA ALA A 53 8.32 -17.31 1.96
C ALA A 53 9.33 -18.11 1.12
N ARG A 54 10.64 -17.85 1.26
CA ARG A 54 11.73 -18.51 0.52
C ARG A 54 12.17 -19.87 1.12
N VAL A 55 11.74 -20.21 2.34
CA VAL A 55 12.21 -21.42 3.09
C VAL A 55 11.17 -22.55 3.12
N ALA A 56 9.95 -22.36 2.60
CA ALA A 56 8.93 -23.41 2.57
C ALA A 56 9.08 -24.36 1.37
N THR A 57 9.96 -25.36 1.47
CA THR A 57 9.91 -26.56 0.61
C THR A 57 8.75 -27.48 1.03
N PRO A 58 7.89 -27.97 0.11
CA PRO A 58 6.86 -28.93 0.47
C PRO A 58 7.45 -30.33 0.66
N GLU A 59 7.27 -30.88 1.86
CA GLU A 59 7.52 -32.28 2.22
C GLU A 59 6.52 -33.21 1.50
N VAL A 60 7.04 -34.26 0.84
CA VAL A 60 6.25 -35.35 0.27
C VAL A 60 6.02 -36.43 1.34
N PRO A 61 4.78 -36.82 1.67
CA PRO A 61 4.54 -37.99 2.49
C PRO A 61 4.46 -39.24 1.60
N SER A 62 5.25 -40.26 1.96
CA SER A 62 5.20 -41.61 1.38
C SER A 62 4.33 -42.56 2.22
N GLN A 63 3.86 -43.60 1.54
CA GLN A 63 3.42 -44.93 1.99
C GLN A 63 1.93 -45.21 2.19
N GLY A 64 1.53 -46.28 1.51
CA GLY A 64 0.29 -47.04 1.69
C GLY A 64 0.20 -48.14 0.63
N ALA A 65 0.92 -49.24 0.87
CA ALA A 65 0.91 -50.45 0.05
C ALA A 65 -0.43 -51.17 0.17
N GLU A 66 -0.92 -51.78 -0.91
CA GLU A 66 -1.70 -53.02 -0.83
C GLU A 66 -1.62 -53.82 -2.13
N THR A 67 -1.51 -55.13 -1.93
CA THR A 67 -1.19 -56.21 -2.86
C THR A 67 -2.39 -56.64 -3.71
N ASN A 68 -2.18 -57.08 -4.96
CA ASN A 68 -2.84 -58.31 -5.44
C ASN A 68 -2.24 -58.92 -6.72
N LEU A 69 -1.81 -60.16 -6.54
CA LEU A 69 -2.01 -61.36 -7.37
C LEU A 69 -2.03 -61.27 -8.92
N ALA A 70 -1.08 -62.00 -9.52
CA ALA A 70 -1.07 -62.48 -10.90
C ALA A 70 -2.25 -63.45 -11.18
N PRO A 71 -2.50 -63.87 -12.45
CA PRO A 71 -1.64 -64.88 -13.09
C PRO A 71 -1.36 -64.69 -14.60
N ALA A 72 -0.40 -65.52 -15.02
CA ALA A 72 0.22 -65.78 -16.33
C ALA A 72 -0.70 -65.89 -17.56
N ASP A 73 -0.14 -65.61 -18.76
CA ASP A 73 0.04 -66.65 -19.79
C ASP A 73 0.98 -66.25 -20.97
N ASN A 74 2.01 -67.07 -21.15
CA ASN A 74 2.55 -67.70 -22.37
C ASN A 74 2.76 -66.99 -23.74
N ASN A 75 4.06 -66.93 -24.08
CA ASN A 75 4.74 -67.50 -25.28
C ASN A 75 5.14 -66.56 -26.45
N PRO A 76 6.35 -66.74 -27.05
CA PRO A 76 7.00 -65.81 -27.98
C PRO A 76 6.95 -66.27 -29.45
N LYS A 77 7.33 -65.37 -30.38
CA LYS A 77 7.90 -65.77 -31.67
C LYS A 77 8.76 -64.65 -32.27
N ALA A 78 10.01 -65.03 -32.56
CA ALA A 78 10.98 -64.31 -33.35
C ALA A 78 10.60 -64.25 -34.85
N GLN A 79 11.17 -63.31 -35.62
CA GLN A 79 12.11 -63.63 -36.71
C GLN A 79 12.63 -62.41 -37.51
N THR A 80 13.96 -62.33 -37.61
CA THR A 80 14.84 -62.08 -38.80
C THR A 80 14.50 -60.93 -39.77
N SER A 81 15.30 -59.85 -39.86
CA SER A 81 16.62 -59.67 -40.53
C SER A 81 16.59 -59.65 -42.06
N THR A 82 17.12 -58.59 -42.69
CA THR A 82 18.18 -58.65 -43.73
C THR A 82 18.67 -57.27 -44.18
N SER A 83 19.96 -57.23 -44.46
CA SER A 83 20.84 -56.12 -44.81
C SER A 83 20.82 -55.76 -46.30
N SER A 84 21.29 -54.54 -46.65
CA SER A 84 22.01 -54.32 -47.91
C SER A 84 22.88 -53.05 -47.89
N ARG A 85 24.06 -53.18 -48.48
CA ARG A 85 25.26 -52.32 -48.47
C ARG A 85 25.23 -51.15 -49.48
N SER A 86 25.89 -50.07 -49.07
CA SER A 86 26.89 -49.22 -49.76
C SER A 86 26.54 -48.43 -51.03
N SER A 87 26.77 -47.10 -50.97
CA SER A 87 27.71 -46.37 -51.84
C SER A 87 27.83 -44.88 -51.43
N ILE A 88 29.07 -44.35 -51.45
CA ILE A 88 29.50 -42.95 -51.28
C ILE A 88 29.95 -42.45 -52.67
N PRO A 89 29.68 -41.18 -53.09
CA PRO A 89 30.70 -40.12 -52.93
C PRO A 89 30.22 -38.66 -52.70
N ALA A 90 31.17 -37.92 -52.09
CA ALA A 90 31.47 -36.48 -52.13
C ALA A 90 30.99 -35.59 -50.97
N GLN A 91 32.00 -35.05 -50.27
CA GLN A 91 32.01 -34.24 -49.06
C GLN A 91 31.31 -32.89 -49.20
N THR A 92 30.49 -32.60 -48.19
CA THR A 92 30.15 -31.29 -47.65
C THR A 92 30.07 -31.45 -46.12
N ALA A 93 30.33 -30.39 -45.36
CA ALA A 93 30.39 -30.36 -43.89
C ALA A 93 29.42 -31.35 -43.24
N GLN A 94 29.94 -32.33 -42.50
CA GLN A 94 29.09 -33.33 -41.85
C GLN A 94 28.50 -32.70 -40.60
N THR A 95 27.21 -32.39 -40.64
CA THR A 95 26.44 -32.01 -39.45
C THR A 95 26.06 -33.29 -38.71
N GLU A 96 26.83 -33.68 -37.70
CA GLU A 96 26.45 -34.76 -36.81
C GLU A 96 25.57 -34.23 -35.67
N THR A 97 24.34 -34.73 -35.60
CA THR A 97 23.44 -34.49 -34.46
C THR A 97 23.73 -35.51 -33.37
N LEU A 98 24.60 -35.16 -32.43
CA LEU A 98 24.87 -35.97 -31.25
C LEU A 98 23.72 -35.83 -30.25
N GLY A 99 23.08 -36.96 -29.93
CA GLY A 99 22.07 -37.05 -28.89
C GLY A 99 22.68 -36.74 -27.53
N THR A 100 22.22 -35.68 -26.88
CA THR A 100 22.62 -35.37 -25.51
C THR A 100 21.93 -36.35 -24.57
N ASP A 101 22.68 -37.30 -24.01
CA ASP A 101 22.24 -38.06 -22.84
C ASP A 101 22.32 -37.11 -21.62
N ALA A 102 21.31 -36.26 -21.48
CA ALA A 102 21.02 -35.59 -20.23
C ALA A 102 20.77 -36.70 -19.20
N LYS A 103 21.81 -37.06 -18.44
CA LYS A 103 21.79 -38.20 -17.53
C LYS A 103 20.83 -37.94 -16.37
N ARG A 104 19.56 -38.26 -16.61
CA ARG A 104 18.64 -39.01 -15.76
C ARG A 104 18.82 -38.77 -14.25
N GLY A 105 18.47 -37.57 -13.80
CA GLY A 105 17.98 -37.32 -12.45
C GLY A 105 16.48 -36.99 -12.53
N GLY A 106 15.62 -37.98 -12.26
CA GLY A 106 14.22 -37.78 -11.87
C GLY A 106 13.24 -37.09 -12.84
N ALA A 107 12.55 -37.90 -13.65
CA ALA A 107 11.14 -37.77 -14.09
C ALA A 107 10.60 -36.47 -14.76
N SER A 108 10.09 -36.67 -15.98
CA SER A 108 9.09 -35.88 -16.73
C SER A 108 9.55 -34.60 -17.46
N GLY A 109 9.70 -34.70 -18.79
CA GLY A 109 9.10 -33.77 -19.77
C GLY A 109 9.42 -32.27 -19.75
N ASN A 110 10.20 -31.77 -18.81
CA ASN A 110 10.40 -30.33 -18.61
C ASN A 110 11.86 -29.92 -18.92
N GLY A 111 12.04 -28.76 -19.54
CA GLY A 111 13.36 -28.23 -19.87
C GLY A 111 14.11 -27.63 -18.66
N PRO A 112 15.26 -26.99 -18.88
CA PRO A 112 16.04 -26.37 -17.80
C PRO A 112 15.25 -25.26 -17.10
N MET A 113 15.48 -25.02 -15.81
CA MET A 113 14.98 -23.82 -15.13
C MET A 113 15.85 -22.62 -15.49
N GLU A 114 15.25 -21.44 -15.57
CA GLU A 114 16.03 -20.21 -15.64
C GLU A 114 16.84 -19.96 -14.36
N ASP A 115 17.82 -19.06 -14.46
CA ASP A 115 18.79 -18.74 -13.41
C ASP A 115 19.63 -19.90 -12.88
N GLN A 116 19.41 -21.11 -13.40
CA GLN A 116 20.24 -22.29 -13.14
C GLN A 116 21.28 -22.46 -14.26
N PRO A 117 22.58 -22.61 -13.91
CA PRO A 117 23.61 -22.79 -14.92
C PRO A 117 23.49 -24.15 -15.60
N LEU A 118 23.52 -24.13 -16.93
CA LEU A 118 23.67 -25.32 -17.78
C LEU A 118 25.15 -25.48 -18.09
N VAL A 119 25.66 -26.72 -18.01
CA VAL A 119 27.05 -27.03 -18.32
C VAL A 119 27.06 -28.14 -19.36
N ILE A 120 27.77 -27.92 -20.46
CA ILE A 120 28.01 -28.98 -21.44
C ILE A 120 29.17 -29.85 -20.96
N ASP A 121 28.95 -31.16 -20.95
CA ASP A 121 29.99 -32.15 -20.73
C ASP A 121 30.54 -32.64 -22.08
N VAL A 122 31.77 -32.25 -22.39
CA VAL A 122 32.50 -32.70 -23.59
C VAL A 122 33.53 -33.78 -23.28
N SER A 123 33.55 -34.33 -22.07
CA SER A 123 34.58 -35.29 -21.62
C SER A 123 34.62 -36.58 -22.44
N ASN A 124 33.51 -36.95 -23.08
CA ASN A 124 33.39 -38.13 -23.94
C ASN A 124 33.39 -37.79 -25.43
N LEU A 125 33.70 -36.54 -25.80
CA LEU A 125 33.85 -36.16 -27.21
C LEU A 125 35.18 -36.72 -27.74
N TYR A 126 35.10 -37.47 -28.83
CA TYR A 126 36.25 -38.14 -29.43
C TYR A 126 36.14 -38.11 -30.95
N ASP A 127 37.28 -37.91 -31.61
CA ASP A 127 37.45 -37.95 -33.05
C ASP A 127 38.66 -38.86 -33.35
N GLU A 128 38.54 -39.76 -34.34
CA GLU A 128 39.62 -40.69 -34.70
C GLU A 128 40.87 -39.99 -35.23
N ASP A 129 40.69 -38.84 -35.87
CA ASP A 129 41.74 -38.03 -36.46
C ASP A 129 42.25 -36.95 -35.48
N GLY A 130 41.65 -36.85 -34.30
CA GLY A 130 42.05 -35.98 -33.21
C GLY A 130 41.18 -34.74 -33.07
N LEU A 131 40.97 -34.30 -31.82
CA LEU A 131 40.13 -33.17 -31.47
C LEU A 131 40.98 -31.89 -31.32
N GLY A 132 40.74 -30.90 -32.19
CA GLY A 132 41.34 -29.57 -32.05
C GLY A 132 40.67 -28.69 -30.98
N ASP A 133 40.99 -27.40 -30.98
CA ASP A 133 40.39 -26.44 -30.05
C ASP A 133 38.87 -26.32 -30.30
N LEU A 134 38.09 -26.56 -29.24
CA LEU A 134 36.64 -26.45 -29.30
C LEU A 134 36.22 -24.97 -29.21
N THR A 135 35.37 -24.57 -30.15
CA THR A 135 34.59 -23.34 -30.06
C THR A 135 33.13 -23.69 -29.80
N MET A 136 32.46 -22.92 -28.95
CA MET A 136 31.07 -23.16 -28.57
C MET A 136 30.24 -21.92 -28.85
N GLN A 137 28.99 -22.14 -29.23
CA GLN A 137 28.03 -21.07 -29.39
C GLN A 137 26.64 -21.56 -28.97
N TRP A 138 26.10 -21.00 -27.91
CA TRP A 138 24.71 -21.26 -27.51
C TRP A 138 23.75 -20.58 -28.49
N GLN A 139 22.65 -21.29 -28.76
CA GLN A 139 21.56 -20.84 -29.61
C GLN A 139 20.23 -21.04 -28.89
N VAL A 140 19.29 -20.15 -29.16
CA VAL A 140 17.92 -20.19 -28.65
C VAL A 140 16.95 -20.35 -29.82
N GLN A 141 15.93 -21.18 -29.62
CA GLN A 141 14.89 -21.39 -30.63
C GLN A 141 14.04 -20.13 -30.75
N VAL A 142 13.83 -19.60 -31.96
CA VAL A 142 12.92 -18.46 -32.21
C VAL A 142 11.52 -18.97 -32.54
N ALA A 143 10.51 -18.11 -32.40
CA ALA A 143 9.10 -18.46 -32.61
C ALA A 143 8.77 -19.03 -34.00
N SER A 144 9.59 -18.72 -35.02
CA SER A 144 9.46 -19.29 -36.38
C SER A 144 9.97 -20.74 -36.49
N GLY A 145 10.50 -21.32 -35.41
CA GLY A 145 11.08 -22.65 -35.37
C GLY A 145 12.58 -22.71 -35.71
N GLY A 146 13.17 -21.60 -36.13
CA GLY A 146 14.62 -21.48 -36.38
C GLY A 146 15.46 -21.33 -35.11
N TRP A 147 16.77 -21.22 -35.28
CA TRP A 147 17.74 -21.01 -34.21
C TRP A 147 18.44 -19.67 -34.36
N GLN A 148 18.61 -18.96 -33.24
CA GLN A 148 19.32 -17.70 -33.18
C GLN A 148 20.47 -17.82 -32.19
N THR A 149 21.64 -17.32 -32.58
CA THR A 149 22.81 -17.14 -31.72
C THR A 149 22.49 -16.28 -30.50
N ILE A 150 22.92 -16.71 -29.32
CA ILE A 150 22.88 -15.90 -28.10
C ILE A 150 24.21 -15.17 -27.98
N ASP A 151 24.17 -13.83 -28.09
CA ASP A 151 25.38 -13.02 -28.13
C ASP A 151 26.23 -13.20 -26.86
N GLY A 152 27.53 -13.47 -27.04
CA GLY A 152 28.49 -13.67 -25.95
C GLY A 152 28.41 -15.03 -25.24
N ALA A 153 27.42 -15.87 -25.56
CA ALA A 153 27.28 -17.19 -24.97
C ALA A 153 28.18 -18.22 -25.68
N ILE A 154 29.49 -18.11 -25.45
CA ILE A 154 30.54 -18.95 -26.06
C ILE A 154 31.28 -19.86 -25.06
N SER A 155 30.79 -19.90 -23.81
CA SER A 155 31.38 -20.70 -22.73
C SER A 155 30.72 -22.07 -22.61
N GLN A 156 31.45 -23.01 -22.00
CA GLN A 156 30.94 -24.34 -21.66
C GLN A 156 29.72 -24.30 -20.72
N SER A 157 29.61 -23.22 -19.93
CA SER A 157 28.43 -22.94 -19.11
C SER A 157 27.59 -21.80 -19.68
N PHE A 158 26.27 -21.91 -19.56
CA PHE A 158 25.33 -20.84 -19.86
C PHE A 158 24.18 -20.86 -18.86
N THR A 159 23.82 -19.70 -18.33
CA THR A 159 22.69 -19.56 -17.41
C THR A 159 21.54 -18.88 -18.14
N PRO A 160 20.42 -19.57 -18.41
CA PRO A 160 19.24 -18.95 -18.99
C PRO A 160 18.70 -17.84 -18.09
N ARG A 161 17.90 -16.96 -18.67
CA ARG A 161 17.31 -15.76 -18.06
C ARG A 161 15.89 -15.61 -18.57
N GLN A 162 15.11 -14.69 -18.01
CA GLN A 162 13.71 -14.45 -18.35
C GLN A 162 13.40 -14.40 -19.86
N ASN A 163 14.26 -13.77 -20.65
CA ASN A 163 14.09 -13.67 -22.11
C ASN A 163 14.24 -15.01 -22.87
N HIS A 164 14.68 -16.07 -22.20
CA HIS A 164 14.80 -17.43 -22.71
C HIS A 164 13.65 -18.34 -22.26
N VAL A 165 12.84 -17.94 -21.27
CA VAL A 165 11.70 -18.73 -20.76
C VAL A 165 10.75 -19.11 -21.89
N GLY A 166 10.30 -20.36 -21.88
CA GLY A 166 9.43 -20.94 -22.90
C GLY A 166 10.14 -21.34 -24.20
N ARG A 167 11.45 -21.11 -24.32
CA ARG A 167 12.23 -21.41 -25.54
C ARG A 167 13.20 -22.55 -25.31
N SER A 168 13.45 -23.35 -26.34
CA SER A 168 14.46 -24.41 -26.29
C SER A 168 15.86 -23.83 -26.52
N LEU A 169 16.87 -24.43 -25.91
CA LEU A 169 18.28 -24.08 -26.08
C LEU A 169 19.04 -25.22 -26.76
N ARG A 170 20.09 -24.88 -27.51
CA ARG A 170 21.07 -25.85 -28.02
C ARG A 170 22.45 -25.21 -28.09
N VAL A 171 23.47 -26.01 -28.31
CA VAL A 171 24.83 -25.53 -28.57
C VAL A 171 25.34 -26.05 -29.89
N VAL A 172 26.04 -25.17 -30.62
CA VAL A 172 26.84 -25.52 -31.77
C VAL A 172 28.30 -25.55 -31.32
N ILE A 173 28.94 -26.70 -31.47
CA ILE A 173 30.35 -26.92 -31.16
C ILE A 173 31.10 -27.05 -32.49
N GLN A 174 32.21 -26.35 -32.66
CA GLN A 174 33.05 -26.47 -33.85
C GLN A 174 34.50 -26.69 -33.46
N TYR A 175 35.20 -27.54 -34.21
CA TYR A 175 36.63 -27.79 -34.06
C TYR A 175 37.27 -28.13 -35.40
N VAL A 176 38.60 -28.04 -35.47
CA VAL A 176 39.36 -28.51 -36.62
C VAL A 176 40.06 -29.80 -36.24
N ASP A 177 39.85 -30.87 -37.02
CA ASP A 177 40.47 -32.18 -36.77
C ASP A 177 41.98 -32.19 -37.08
N GLY A 178 42.65 -33.31 -36.81
CA GLY A 178 44.08 -33.47 -37.12
C GLY A 178 44.42 -33.51 -38.62
N GLN A 179 43.42 -33.60 -39.50
CA GLN A 179 43.57 -33.53 -40.96
C GLN A 179 43.28 -32.13 -41.53
N GLY A 180 42.84 -31.18 -40.69
CA GLY A 180 42.49 -29.81 -41.09
C GLY A 180 41.04 -29.63 -41.55
N THR A 181 40.15 -30.60 -41.31
CA THR A 181 38.72 -30.52 -41.61
C THR A 181 38.00 -29.76 -40.50
N LEU A 182 37.08 -28.85 -40.86
CA LEU A 182 36.20 -28.19 -39.90
C LEU A 182 34.99 -29.08 -39.62
N GLU A 183 34.86 -29.50 -38.37
CA GLU A 183 33.73 -30.29 -37.89
C GLU A 183 32.74 -29.41 -37.11
N VAL A 184 31.44 -29.69 -37.28
CA VAL A 184 30.34 -28.93 -36.67
C VAL A 184 29.33 -29.88 -36.05
N ILE A 185 29.21 -29.80 -34.72
CA ILE A 185 28.27 -30.60 -33.93
C ILE A 185 27.15 -29.68 -33.45
N GLU A 186 25.90 -30.06 -33.74
CA GLU A 186 24.72 -29.42 -33.14
C GLU A 186 24.11 -30.34 -32.09
N THR A 187 24.01 -29.87 -30.85
CA THR A 187 23.38 -30.67 -29.79
C THR A 187 21.89 -30.82 -30.05
N ALA A 188 21.30 -31.90 -29.53
CA ALA A 188 19.85 -31.98 -29.38
C ALA A 188 19.33 -30.75 -28.58
N PRO A 189 18.16 -30.20 -28.94
CA PRO A 189 17.52 -29.14 -28.18
C PRO A 189 17.18 -29.61 -26.76
N THR A 190 17.32 -28.71 -25.79
CA THR A 190 16.68 -28.89 -24.48
C THR A 190 15.16 -28.87 -24.61
N GLY A 191 14.44 -29.30 -23.56
CA GLY A 191 13.06 -28.85 -23.39
C GLY A 191 12.99 -27.32 -23.27
N ALA A 192 11.79 -26.74 -23.33
CA ALA A 192 11.59 -25.31 -23.13
C ALA A 192 12.07 -24.89 -21.72
N VAL A 193 12.80 -23.77 -21.64
CA VAL A 193 13.22 -23.19 -20.36
C VAL A 193 12.00 -22.92 -19.49
N GLN A 194 12.02 -23.41 -18.26
CA GLN A 194 11.00 -23.20 -17.25
C GLN A 194 11.25 -21.89 -16.49
N ASN A 195 10.17 -21.20 -16.14
CA ASN A 195 10.22 -20.02 -15.29
C ASN A 195 10.60 -20.37 -13.85
N ALA A 196 11.34 -19.50 -13.19
CA ALA A 196 11.57 -19.50 -11.76
C ALA A 196 11.18 -18.11 -11.23
N ASN A 197 10.29 -18.06 -10.25
CA ASN A 197 9.69 -16.80 -9.83
C ASN A 197 10.72 -15.75 -9.38
N ASP A 198 10.69 -14.59 -10.01
CA ASP A 198 11.44 -13.40 -9.64
C ASP A 198 10.62 -12.53 -8.68
N LEU A 199 11.27 -12.06 -7.61
CA LEU A 199 10.60 -11.16 -6.67
C LEU A 199 10.46 -9.75 -7.26
N PRO A 200 9.35 -9.02 -6.97
CA PRO A 200 9.18 -7.64 -7.38
C PRO A 200 10.30 -6.75 -6.87
N LYS A 201 10.67 -5.77 -7.69
CA LYS A 201 11.56 -4.67 -7.36
C LYS A 201 10.76 -3.38 -7.14
N GLY A 202 11.21 -2.57 -6.19
CA GLY A 202 10.53 -1.34 -5.79
C GLY A 202 9.52 -1.57 -4.65
N LEU A 203 8.83 -0.50 -4.25
CA LEU A 203 7.83 -0.55 -3.20
C LEU A 203 6.64 0.34 -3.56
N PRO A 204 5.40 -0.05 -3.21
CA PRO A 204 4.27 0.85 -3.27
C PRO A 204 4.44 1.96 -2.21
N ILE A 205 3.99 3.16 -2.54
CA ILE A 205 4.04 4.31 -1.64
C ILE A 205 2.66 4.93 -1.48
N ILE A 206 2.41 5.52 -0.31
CA ILE A 206 1.23 6.35 -0.07
C ILE A 206 1.65 7.81 -0.27
N SER A 207 0.91 8.52 -1.11
CA SER A 207 1.09 9.94 -1.40
C SER A 207 -0.08 10.75 -0.85
N GLY A 208 0.17 12.03 -0.52
CA GLY A 208 -0.79 12.92 0.13
C GLY A 208 -0.41 13.24 1.58
N GLN A 209 -1.09 14.22 2.18
CA GLN A 209 -0.84 14.60 3.57
C GLN A 209 -1.80 13.86 4.51
N SER A 210 -1.29 13.37 5.63
CA SER A 210 -2.08 12.78 6.72
C SER A 210 -2.73 13.85 7.59
N VAL A 211 -3.61 14.62 6.97
CA VAL A 211 -4.42 15.66 7.64
C VAL A 211 -5.84 15.46 7.17
N GLU A 212 -6.80 15.69 8.06
CA GLU A 212 -8.23 15.70 7.77
C GLU A 212 -8.57 16.49 6.50
N ASP A 213 -9.65 16.07 5.86
CA ASP A 213 -10.19 16.51 4.58
C ASP A 213 -9.32 16.27 3.34
N ASN A 214 -8.08 15.83 3.52
CA ASN A 214 -7.26 15.41 2.39
C ASN A 214 -7.64 14.02 1.87
N THR A 215 -7.11 13.70 0.70
CA THR A 215 -7.17 12.36 0.14
C THR A 215 -5.75 11.84 -0.04
N ILE A 216 -5.50 10.64 0.48
CA ILE A 216 -4.25 9.91 0.24
C ILE A 216 -4.46 8.87 -0.87
N LYS A 217 -3.39 8.60 -1.61
CA LYS A 217 -3.40 7.76 -2.80
C LYS A 217 -2.23 6.79 -2.82
N ILE A 218 -2.49 5.55 -3.20
CA ILE A 218 -1.46 4.55 -3.48
C ILE A 218 -0.85 4.79 -4.84
N ASP A 219 0.48 4.82 -4.87
CA ASP A 219 1.29 4.85 -6.08
C ASP A 219 2.12 3.56 -6.17
N VAL A 220 1.91 2.85 -7.27
CA VAL A 220 2.54 1.56 -7.61
C VAL A 220 3.47 1.71 -8.82
N SER A 221 3.67 2.92 -9.34
CA SER A 221 4.45 3.16 -10.56
C SER A 221 5.93 2.79 -10.43
N GLY A 222 6.43 2.70 -9.20
CA GLY A 222 7.80 2.26 -8.90
C GLY A 222 7.98 0.74 -8.82
N ILE A 223 6.92 -0.06 -9.02
CA ILE A 223 6.99 -1.53 -8.95
C ILE A 223 7.30 -2.09 -10.34
N SER A 224 8.26 -3.01 -10.41
CA SER A 224 8.62 -3.75 -11.61
C SER A 224 8.93 -5.20 -11.28
N ASP A 225 8.62 -6.09 -12.21
CA ASP A 225 8.83 -7.53 -12.08
C ASP A 225 9.33 -8.10 -13.42
N GLU A 226 10.30 -9.01 -13.36
CA GLU A 226 10.83 -9.71 -14.54
C GLU A 226 9.79 -10.71 -15.09
N ASP A 227 8.98 -11.29 -14.20
CA ASP A 227 7.83 -12.15 -14.53
C ASP A 227 6.61 -11.37 -15.02
N GLY A 228 6.69 -10.04 -14.98
CA GLY A 228 5.66 -9.13 -15.42
C GLY A 228 4.71 -8.73 -14.31
N VAL A 229 4.11 -7.55 -14.45
CA VAL A 229 3.25 -6.96 -13.44
C VAL A 229 1.79 -7.03 -13.90
N GLY A 230 0.96 -7.73 -13.14
CA GLY A 230 -0.48 -7.83 -13.39
C GLY A 230 -1.30 -6.66 -12.85
N GLN A 231 -2.61 -6.88 -12.75
CA GLN A 231 -3.51 -5.91 -12.13
C GLN A 231 -3.33 -5.92 -10.61
N PHE A 232 -3.17 -4.73 -10.04
CA PHE A 232 -3.03 -4.56 -8.59
C PHE A 232 -4.37 -4.64 -7.87
N THR A 233 -4.35 -5.24 -6.69
CA THR A 233 -5.41 -5.18 -5.69
C THR A 233 -4.88 -4.54 -4.41
N TYR A 234 -5.77 -3.89 -3.66
CA TYR A 234 -5.41 -3.07 -2.51
C TYR A 234 -6.25 -3.47 -1.30
N GLN A 235 -5.57 -3.79 -0.20
CA GLN A 235 -6.20 -3.96 1.11
C GLN A 235 -5.62 -2.90 2.07
N TRP A 236 -6.45 -1.91 2.40
CA TRP A 236 -6.08 -0.92 3.40
C TRP A 236 -6.09 -1.54 4.79
N GLU A 237 -5.17 -1.07 5.62
CA GLU A 237 -5.12 -1.35 7.04
C GLU A 237 -4.98 -0.05 7.82
N ARG A 238 -5.59 0.01 9.00
CA ARG A 238 -5.49 1.14 9.91
C ARG A 238 -4.95 0.73 11.27
N SER A 239 -4.34 1.69 11.97
CA SER A 239 -3.79 1.52 13.30
C SER A 239 -3.95 2.79 14.13
N SER A 240 -4.34 2.68 15.40
CA SER A 240 -4.39 3.82 16.34
C SER A 240 -3.08 4.02 17.12
N ASP A 241 -2.13 3.09 17.00
CA ASP A 241 -0.83 3.11 17.71
C ASP A 241 0.38 2.95 16.77
N ALA A 242 0.13 2.89 15.46
CA ALA A 242 1.10 2.57 14.40
C ALA A 242 1.84 1.24 14.58
N ALA A 243 1.33 0.35 15.44
CA ALA A 243 1.95 -0.95 15.76
C ALA A 243 1.01 -2.12 15.48
N ARG A 244 -0.28 -1.99 15.82
CA ARG A 244 -1.31 -3.00 15.60
C ARG A 244 -2.20 -2.59 14.44
N TRP A 245 -2.18 -3.41 13.40
CA TRP A 245 -2.87 -3.14 12.15
C TRP A 245 -4.13 -3.98 12.04
N THR A 246 -5.21 -3.36 11.56
CA THR A 246 -6.49 -4.01 11.32
C THR A 246 -6.96 -3.70 9.91
N PRO A 247 -7.57 -4.66 9.20
CA PRO A 247 -8.16 -4.40 7.88
C PRO A 247 -9.15 -3.24 7.94
N TYR A 248 -9.05 -2.35 6.96
CA TYR A 248 -9.92 -1.20 6.82
C TYR A 248 -10.46 -1.16 5.40
N GLN A 249 -11.75 -0.91 5.27
CA GLN A 249 -12.38 -0.71 3.97
C GLN A 249 -12.33 0.78 3.64
N THR A 250 -11.71 1.13 2.51
CA THR A 250 -11.68 2.54 2.08
C THR A 250 -13.08 3.10 1.86
N ASN A 251 -13.26 4.39 2.19
CA ASN A 251 -14.47 5.17 1.97
C ASN A 251 -14.59 5.72 0.53
N SER A 252 -13.71 5.30 -0.40
CA SER A 252 -13.72 5.70 -1.80
C SER A 252 -14.17 4.58 -2.73
N SER A 253 -14.86 4.95 -3.82
CA SER A 253 -15.18 4.01 -4.91
C SER A 253 -13.93 3.54 -5.67
N ASN A 254 -12.84 4.31 -5.61
CA ASN A 254 -11.55 3.89 -6.15
C ASN A 254 -10.72 3.23 -5.02
N PRO A 255 -10.41 1.93 -5.11
CA PRO A 255 -9.71 1.22 -4.04
C PRO A 255 -8.28 1.74 -3.78
N ALA A 256 -7.68 2.47 -4.72
CA ALA A 256 -6.37 3.09 -4.55
C ALA A 256 -6.38 4.43 -3.80
N LEU A 257 -7.57 4.95 -3.44
CA LEU A 257 -7.74 6.22 -2.73
C LEU A 257 -8.34 5.99 -1.35
N LEU A 258 -8.02 6.87 -0.40
CA LEU A 258 -8.69 7.00 0.89
C LEU A 258 -8.88 8.48 1.22
N ARG A 259 -10.13 8.89 1.47
CA ARG A 259 -10.42 10.24 1.97
C ARG A 259 -10.28 10.23 3.49
N LEU A 260 -9.60 11.21 4.05
CA LEU A 260 -9.38 11.35 5.48
C LEU A 260 -10.48 12.23 6.06
N ASN A 261 -11.65 11.67 6.38
CA ASN A 261 -12.67 12.43 7.11
C ASN A 261 -12.40 12.37 8.62
N GLN A 262 -13.28 12.96 9.40
CA GLN A 262 -13.11 13.03 10.84
C GLN A 262 -12.96 11.66 11.55
N ALA A 263 -13.60 10.61 11.03
CA ALA A 263 -13.45 9.26 11.57
C ALA A 263 -12.06 8.64 11.34
N GLU A 264 -11.25 9.22 10.45
CA GLU A 264 -9.87 8.81 10.19
C GLU A 264 -8.86 9.53 11.10
N VAL A 265 -9.24 10.62 11.79
CA VAL A 265 -8.34 11.37 12.68
C VAL A 265 -7.79 10.48 13.79
N GLY A 266 -6.49 10.63 14.05
CA GLY A 266 -5.76 9.84 15.05
C GLY A 266 -5.38 8.42 14.59
N PHE A 267 -5.76 7.99 13.39
CA PHE A 267 -5.31 6.72 12.81
C PHE A 267 -4.15 6.91 11.83
N ALA A 268 -3.26 5.93 11.76
CA ALA A 268 -2.28 5.76 10.70
C ALA A 268 -2.74 4.67 9.72
N TYR A 269 -2.32 4.77 8.47
CA TYR A 269 -2.72 3.85 7.39
C TYR A 269 -1.53 3.18 6.72
N ARG A 270 -1.72 1.96 6.24
CA ARG A 270 -0.83 1.28 5.30
C ARG A 270 -1.66 0.44 4.35
N VAL A 271 -1.06 -0.03 3.25
CA VAL A 271 -1.77 -0.87 2.27
C VAL A 271 -0.95 -2.11 1.96
N ILE A 272 -1.63 -3.24 1.97
CA ILE A 272 -1.16 -4.48 1.36
C ILE A 272 -1.57 -4.43 -0.11
N VAL A 273 -0.58 -4.38 -0.99
CA VAL A 273 -0.73 -4.36 -2.44
C VAL A 273 -0.37 -5.74 -2.96
N SER A 274 -1.22 -6.35 -3.77
CA SER A 274 -0.90 -7.62 -4.42
C SER A 274 -1.25 -7.63 -5.89
N TYR A 275 -0.54 -8.43 -6.67
CA TYR A 275 -0.85 -8.70 -8.08
C TYR A 275 -0.50 -10.14 -8.41
N VAL A 276 -0.97 -10.61 -9.58
CA VAL A 276 -0.56 -11.89 -10.16
C VAL A 276 0.29 -11.60 -11.38
N ASP A 277 1.48 -12.17 -11.46
CA ASP A 277 2.42 -11.98 -12.58
C ASP A 277 1.93 -12.69 -13.87
N ALA A 278 2.76 -12.73 -14.92
CA ALA A 278 2.40 -13.41 -16.16
C ALA A 278 2.46 -14.96 -16.06
N PHE A 279 3.06 -15.51 -15.00
CA PHE A 279 3.28 -16.93 -14.78
C PHE A 279 2.34 -17.54 -13.71
N GLY A 280 1.47 -16.72 -13.12
CA GLY A 280 0.46 -17.12 -12.14
C GLY A 280 0.90 -17.02 -10.68
N THR A 281 2.09 -16.47 -10.40
CA THR A 281 2.55 -16.25 -9.03
C THR A 281 1.88 -15.03 -8.44
N THR A 282 1.44 -15.13 -7.19
CA THR A 282 0.87 -13.99 -6.46
C THR A 282 1.95 -13.27 -5.68
N GLU A 283 2.17 -12.02 -6.02
CA GLU A 283 3.14 -11.15 -5.37
C GLU A 283 2.44 -10.21 -4.39
N THR A 284 3.07 -9.94 -3.25
CA THR A 284 2.52 -9.10 -2.19
C THR A 284 3.56 -8.15 -1.62
N LEU A 285 3.22 -6.86 -1.59
CA LEU A 285 4.04 -5.79 -1.04
C LEU A 285 3.23 -5.00 -0.01
N VAL A 286 3.91 -4.39 0.95
CA VAL A 286 3.27 -3.54 1.97
C VAL A 286 3.89 -2.15 1.91
N THR A 287 3.05 -1.13 1.89
CA THR A 287 3.53 0.26 1.95
C THR A 287 4.15 0.55 3.32
N PRO A 288 5.08 1.51 3.41
CA PRO A 288 5.32 2.19 4.67
C PRO A 288 4.01 2.76 5.26
N ALA A 289 3.95 2.85 6.58
CA ALA A 289 2.83 3.47 7.28
C ALA A 289 2.84 5.00 7.08
N THR A 290 1.67 5.60 6.99
CA THR A 290 1.52 7.05 7.07
C THR A 290 1.77 7.56 8.49
N ASP A 291 1.88 8.87 8.64
CA ASP A 291 1.68 9.51 9.94
C ASP A 291 0.23 9.35 10.40
N MET A 292 0.00 9.55 11.70
CA MET A 292 -1.36 9.67 12.24
C MET A 292 -2.04 10.88 11.59
N VAL A 293 -3.29 10.70 11.16
CA VAL A 293 -4.09 11.77 10.57
C VAL A 293 -4.29 12.87 11.60
N GLN A 294 -3.90 14.09 11.24
CA GLN A 294 -4.06 15.28 12.06
C GLN A 294 -5.45 15.89 11.85
N ASN A 295 -6.06 16.32 12.93
CA ASN A 295 -7.33 17.04 12.94
C ASN A 295 -7.18 18.45 12.33
N ILE A 296 -8.25 18.96 11.72
CA ILE A 296 -8.45 20.38 11.42
C ILE A 296 -9.61 20.86 12.30
N ASP A 297 -9.55 22.10 12.78
CA ASP A 297 -10.66 22.71 13.54
C ASP A 297 -11.86 22.95 12.62
N ASP A 298 -12.99 22.33 12.94
CA ASP A 298 -14.25 22.49 12.21
C ASP A 298 -15.17 23.52 12.88
N PRO A 299 -15.95 24.29 12.11
CA PRO A 299 -16.87 25.26 12.69
C PRO A 299 -18.11 24.56 13.28
N VAL A 300 -18.50 24.94 14.50
CA VAL A 300 -19.80 24.55 15.08
C VAL A 300 -20.96 24.93 14.15
N GLU A 301 -21.78 23.93 13.80
CA GLU A 301 -23.02 24.08 13.06
C GLU A 301 -24.25 24.16 13.98
N GLY A 302 -25.34 24.73 13.45
CA GLY A 302 -26.62 24.84 14.13
C GLY A 302 -26.88 26.20 14.80
N GLU A 303 -27.92 26.25 15.64
CA GLU A 303 -28.33 27.48 16.33
C GLU A 303 -28.63 27.26 17.81
N VAL A 304 -28.35 28.30 18.62
CA VAL A 304 -28.78 28.38 20.01
C VAL A 304 -30.18 28.98 20.04
N VAL A 305 -31.16 28.25 20.59
CA VAL A 305 -32.56 28.69 20.63
C VAL A 305 -33.00 28.96 22.06
N ILE A 306 -33.88 29.95 22.23
CA ILE A 306 -34.60 30.19 23.47
C ILE A 306 -36.04 29.71 23.30
N VAL A 307 -36.47 28.79 24.17
CA VAL A 307 -37.85 28.32 24.24
C VAL A 307 -38.57 28.88 25.47
N GLY A 308 -39.86 29.16 25.34
CA GLY A 308 -40.69 29.70 26.42
C GLY A 308 -41.43 30.98 26.04
N GLN A 309 -42.21 31.52 26.98
CA GLN A 309 -42.98 32.73 26.76
C GLN A 309 -42.28 33.95 27.36
N SER A 310 -42.18 35.04 26.60
CA SER A 310 -41.66 36.35 27.03
C SER A 310 -42.63 37.10 27.96
N LYS A 311 -43.04 36.50 29.07
CA LYS A 311 -43.96 37.11 30.05
C LYS A 311 -43.40 36.97 31.46
N LYS A 312 -43.55 38.01 32.28
CA LYS A 312 -43.18 37.98 33.70
C LYS A 312 -43.78 36.75 34.39
N GLY A 313 -42.94 36.02 35.12
CA GLY A 313 -43.28 34.79 35.83
C GLY A 313 -43.16 33.51 35.00
N GLN A 314 -42.96 33.60 33.68
CA GLN A 314 -42.72 32.44 32.83
C GLN A 314 -41.25 32.03 32.84
N ARG A 315 -40.97 30.79 32.44
CA ARG A 315 -39.62 30.24 32.30
C ARG A 315 -39.19 30.31 30.84
N LEU A 316 -37.99 30.83 30.61
CA LEU A 316 -37.24 30.66 29.37
C LEU A 316 -36.23 29.52 29.57
N GLN A 317 -35.97 28.75 28.52
CA GLN A 317 -35.01 27.65 28.53
C GLN A 317 -34.15 27.73 27.27
N VAL A 318 -32.86 27.46 27.41
CA VAL A 318 -31.92 27.35 26.30
C VAL A 318 -32.05 25.97 25.71
N ASP A 319 -32.14 25.90 24.39
CA ASP A 319 -32.08 24.69 23.62
C ASP A 319 -30.83 24.75 22.71
N THR A 320 -29.92 23.81 22.94
CA THR A 320 -28.67 23.63 22.19
C THR A 320 -28.62 22.26 21.55
N SER A 321 -29.75 21.54 21.47
CA SER A 321 -29.81 20.16 20.97
C SER A 321 -29.51 20.03 19.48
N ASN A 322 -29.61 21.13 18.73
CA ASN A 322 -29.29 21.21 17.30
C ASN A 322 -27.86 21.69 17.02
N LEU A 323 -27.01 21.85 18.04
CA LEU A 323 -25.60 22.16 17.81
C LEU A 323 -24.85 20.88 17.48
N SER A 324 -24.03 20.94 16.45
CA SER A 324 -23.10 19.88 16.07
C SER A 324 -21.75 20.45 15.69
N ASP A 325 -20.73 19.64 15.84
CA ASP A 325 -19.37 19.92 15.45
C ASP A 325 -18.76 18.58 15.04
N ASP A 326 -17.99 18.55 13.95
CA ASP A 326 -17.35 17.32 13.48
C ASP A 326 -16.28 16.87 14.50
N ASP A 327 -15.58 17.81 15.14
CA ASP A 327 -14.72 17.59 16.30
C ASP A 327 -15.46 17.07 17.55
N GLY A 328 -16.78 17.20 17.52
CA GLY A 328 -17.66 16.88 18.62
C GLY A 328 -17.59 17.93 19.73
N ILE A 329 -18.71 18.10 20.43
CA ILE A 329 -18.85 19.14 21.45
C ILE A 329 -18.51 18.58 22.84
N ALA A 330 -17.45 19.08 23.46
CA ALA A 330 -17.07 18.72 24.82
C ALA A 330 -17.89 19.47 25.88
N ASN A 331 -18.17 20.76 25.65
CA ASN A 331 -18.88 21.61 26.60
C ASN A 331 -19.64 22.75 25.93
N VAL A 332 -20.79 23.11 26.49
CA VAL A 332 -21.54 24.31 26.13
C VAL A 332 -21.86 25.12 27.38
N ARG A 333 -21.29 26.33 27.46
CA ARG A 333 -21.57 27.28 28.55
C ARG A 333 -22.47 28.40 28.05
N SER A 334 -23.66 28.50 28.63
CA SER A 334 -24.64 29.55 28.30
C SER A 334 -24.63 30.69 29.31
N THR A 335 -24.67 31.93 28.83
CA THR A 335 -24.85 33.15 29.64
C THR A 335 -26.06 33.92 29.13
N TRP A 336 -27.01 34.24 30.02
CA TRP A 336 -28.17 35.05 29.68
C TRP A 336 -27.80 36.53 29.62
N GLU A 337 -28.24 37.22 28.59
CA GLU A 337 -28.01 38.65 28.39
C GLU A 337 -29.34 39.37 28.17
N MET A 338 -29.42 40.61 28.65
CA MET A 338 -30.56 41.49 28.43
C MET A 338 -30.16 42.79 27.75
N SER A 339 -31.08 43.36 26.99
CA SER A 339 -30.93 44.65 26.33
C SER A 339 -32.25 45.43 26.38
N ASP A 340 -32.15 46.75 26.54
CA ASP A 340 -33.28 47.68 26.44
C ASP A 340 -33.53 48.16 24.99
N ASN A 341 -32.53 48.06 24.12
CA ASN A 341 -32.51 48.65 22.79
C ASN A 341 -32.08 47.69 21.67
N GLY A 342 -31.70 46.46 22.00
CA GLY A 342 -31.24 45.41 21.09
C GLY A 342 -29.81 45.59 20.56
N ARG A 343 -29.11 46.66 20.95
CA ARG A 343 -27.76 47.01 20.48
C ARG A 343 -26.70 46.78 21.55
N SER A 344 -27.01 47.14 22.79
CA SER A 344 -26.12 46.98 23.94
C SER A 344 -26.65 45.90 24.86
N TRP A 345 -25.83 44.89 25.13
CA TRP A 345 -26.24 43.70 25.86
C TRP A 345 -25.44 43.61 27.15
N ASN A 346 -26.13 43.35 28.26
CA ASN A 346 -25.54 43.16 29.57
C ASN A 346 -25.85 41.75 30.07
N SER A 347 -24.88 41.07 30.65
CA SER A 347 -25.12 39.78 31.30
C SER A 347 -26.10 39.95 32.46
N ILE A 348 -27.03 39.00 32.58
CA ILE A 348 -27.94 38.92 33.73
C ILE A 348 -27.20 38.13 34.83
N PRO A 349 -26.85 38.75 35.96
CA PRO A 349 -26.14 38.07 37.03
C PRO A 349 -27.03 37.00 37.69
N ASP A 350 -26.38 36.02 38.31
CA ASP A 350 -27.00 34.97 39.15
C ASP A 350 -28.01 34.03 38.46
N VAL A 351 -28.01 33.98 37.13
CA VAL A 351 -28.75 32.97 36.37
C VAL A 351 -27.79 31.84 35.98
N TYR A 352 -27.87 30.74 36.72
CA TYR A 352 -27.06 29.55 36.47
C TYR A 352 -27.88 28.47 35.77
N GLY A 353 -27.29 27.86 34.73
CA GLY A 353 -27.88 26.76 33.97
C GLY A 353 -28.74 27.19 32.78
N ASN A 354 -29.38 26.21 32.15
CA ASN A 354 -30.02 26.37 30.84
C ASN A 354 -31.44 26.94 30.92
N SER A 355 -31.80 27.62 32.00
CA SER A 355 -33.15 28.20 32.12
C SER A 355 -33.22 29.34 33.12
N MET A 356 -34.16 30.25 32.88
CA MET A 356 -34.37 31.45 33.67
C MET A 356 -35.86 31.72 33.88
N THR A 357 -36.26 32.11 35.09
CA THR A 357 -37.61 32.65 35.34
C THR A 357 -37.60 34.17 35.19
N LEU A 358 -38.56 34.71 34.44
CA LEU A 358 -38.64 36.13 34.14
C LEU A 358 -39.17 36.94 35.34
N ALA A 359 -38.32 37.78 35.93
CA ALA A 359 -38.66 38.67 37.03
C ALA A 359 -39.17 40.04 36.55
N GLN A 360 -39.65 40.87 37.48
CA GLN A 360 -40.12 42.22 37.19
C GLN A 360 -39.03 43.10 36.54
N GLY A 361 -37.77 42.91 36.93
CA GLY A 361 -36.63 43.67 36.39
C GLY A 361 -36.34 43.40 34.91
N HIS A 362 -36.88 42.34 34.33
CA HIS A 362 -36.69 42.00 32.92
C HIS A 362 -37.81 42.56 32.02
N VAL A 363 -38.90 43.09 32.60
CA VAL A 363 -40.05 43.61 31.84
C VAL A 363 -39.61 44.77 30.96
N GLY A 364 -39.96 44.71 29.67
CA GLY A 364 -39.57 45.73 28.69
C GLY A 364 -38.14 45.56 28.13
N SER A 365 -37.42 44.50 28.50
CA SER A 365 -36.13 44.14 27.89
C SER A 365 -36.29 43.04 26.85
N LEU A 366 -35.33 42.96 25.92
CA LEU A 366 -35.05 41.81 25.08
C LEU A 366 -34.09 40.89 25.82
N ILE A 367 -34.24 39.57 25.66
CA ILE A 367 -33.35 38.57 26.24
C ILE A 367 -32.68 37.78 25.12
N ARG A 368 -31.40 37.48 25.24
CA ARG A 368 -30.70 36.52 24.36
C ARG A 368 -29.77 35.63 25.19
N VAL A 369 -29.24 34.58 24.58
CA VAL A 369 -28.21 33.72 25.15
C VAL A 369 -26.92 33.89 24.37
N ARG A 370 -25.81 34.11 25.08
CA ARG A 370 -24.45 33.93 24.57
C ARG A 370 -23.97 32.53 24.97
N ALA A 371 -23.77 31.65 24.01
CA ALA A 371 -23.20 30.33 24.23
C ALA A 371 -21.72 30.33 23.85
N VAL A 372 -20.87 29.78 24.72
CA VAL A 372 -19.48 29.44 24.42
C VAL A 372 -19.41 27.93 24.34
N ILE A 373 -19.07 27.41 23.16
CA ILE A 373 -18.94 26.00 22.84
C ILE A 373 -17.45 25.68 22.83
N VAL A 374 -17.07 24.59 23.47
CA VAL A 374 -15.72 24.03 23.40
C VAL A 374 -15.82 22.64 22.80
N ASP A 375 -15.05 22.37 21.76
CA ASP A 375 -14.98 21.05 21.12
C ASP A 375 -14.10 20.06 21.91
N ASN A 376 -13.92 18.84 21.39
CA ASN A 376 -13.07 17.83 22.02
C ASN A 376 -11.56 18.09 21.88
N PHE A 377 -11.14 19.00 20.99
CA PHE A 377 -9.75 19.38 20.75
C PHE A 377 -9.34 20.68 21.46
N GLY A 378 -10.30 21.34 22.12
CA GLY A 378 -10.12 22.55 22.92
C GLY A 378 -10.38 23.87 22.18
N SER A 379 -10.89 23.87 20.96
CA SER A 379 -11.26 25.10 20.25
C SER A 379 -12.52 25.72 20.85
N GLU A 380 -12.59 27.06 20.86
CA GLU A 380 -13.73 27.80 21.42
C GLU A 380 -14.50 28.57 20.35
N THR A 381 -15.80 28.28 20.23
CA THR A 381 -16.74 29.02 19.37
C THR A 381 -17.79 29.75 20.21
N THR A 382 -18.06 31.02 19.88
CA THR A 382 -19.14 31.79 20.53
C THR A 382 -20.32 31.98 19.58
N LEU A 383 -21.49 31.50 19.99
CA LEU A 383 -22.76 31.69 19.29
C LEU A 383 -23.73 32.56 20.11
N PHE A 384 -24.65 33.23 19.41
CA PHE A 384 -25.71 34.02 20.03
C PHE A 384 -27.07 33.54 19.55
N SER A 385 -28.02 33.39 20.47
CA SER A 385 -29.41 33.13 20.09
C SER A 385 -30.05 34.35 19.44
N GLN A 386 -31.12 34.12 18.69
CA GLN A 386 -32.04 35.21 18.36
C GLN A 386 -32.62 35.82 19.64
N PRO A 387 -32.75 37.15 19.72
CA PRO A 387 -33.42 37.82 20.84
C PRO A 387 -34.89 37.39 20.98
N THR A 388 -35.37 37.30 22.22
CA THR A 388 -36.80 37.20 22.49
C THR A 388 -37.53 38.47 22.04
N SER A 389 -38.85 38.39 21.90
CA SER A 389 -39.68 39.60 21.97
C SER A 389 -39.57 40.26 23.35
N LEU A 390 -39.96 41.54 23.44
CA LEU A 390 -39.95 42.29 24.70
C LEU A 390 -40.73 41.55 25.79
N ILE A 391 -40.14 41.43 26.97
CA ILE A 391 -40.78 40.76 28.09
C ILE A 391 -42.02 41.56 28.53
N GLN A 392 -43.19 40.91 28.46
CA GLN A 392 -44.46 41.52 28.82
C GLN A 392 -44.71 41.44 30.33
N ASN A 393 -45.30 42.49 30.90
CA ASN A 393 -45.76 42.47 32.27
C ASN A 393 -47.04 41.64 32.42
N VAL A 394 -47.20 40.98 33.55
CA VAL A 394 -48.44 40.31 33.96
C VAL A 394 -49.01 41.03 35.18
N ASN A 395 -50.25 41.51 35.07
CA ASN A 395 -50.91 42.24 36.15
C ASN A 395 -50.93 41.41 37.44
N SER A 396 -50.62 42.04 38.58
CA SER A 396 -50.58 41.38 39.89
C SER A 396 -51.64 42.02 40.79
N LYS A 397 -52.35 41.20 41.58
CA LYS A 397 -53.34 41.72 42.54
C LYS A 397 -52.65 42.68 43.52
N PRO A 398 -53.26 43.83 43.87
CA PRO A 398 -52.69 44.73 44.86
C PRO A 398 -52.52 43.98 46.20
N LYS A 399 -51.38 44.19 46.86
CA LYS A 399 -51.07 43.66 48.20
C LYS A 399 -50.79 44.85 49.13
N GLY A 400 -51.43 44.87 50.29
CA GLY A 400 -51.23 45.91 51.29
C GLY A 400 -52.33 45.90 52.36
N VAL A 401 -52.06 46.50 53.51
CA VAL A 401 -53.06 46.78 54.53
C VAL A 401 -53.43 48.26 54.42
N ILE A 402 -54.69 48.55 54.11
CA ILE A 402 -55.21 49.93 54.15
C ILE A 402 -55.49 50.27 55.61
N ARG A 403 -54.81 51.29 56.14
CA ARG A 403 -55.09 51.84 57.47
C ARG A 403 -55.81 53.17 57.31
N ILE A 404 -56.92 53.34 58.02
CA ILE A 404 -57.59 54.63 58.17
C ILE A 404 -56.93 55.33 59.37
N LEU A 405 -56.31 56.48 59.14
CA LEU A 405 -55.78 57.35 60.19
C LEU A 405 -56.84 58.41 60.49
N ALA A 406 -57.27 58.50 61.74
CA ALA A 406 -58.14 59.59 62.18
C ALA A 406 -57.30 60.88 62.26
N THR A 407 -57.61 61.87 61.44
CA THR A 407 -57.12 63.24 61.63
C THR A 407 -58.05 63.91 62.64
N GLY A 408 -57.64 64.00 63.91
CA GLY A 408 -58.43 64.74 64.89
C GLY A 408 -57.65 65.07 66.15
N GLY A 409 -57.68 66.36 66.51
CA GLY A 409 -57.41 66.87 67.86
C GLY A 409 -56.30 67.88 67.91
#